data_AF-A0AAD7AEL1-F1
#
_entry.id   AF-A0AAD7AEL1-F1
#
_cell.length_a   1.000
_cell.length_b   1.000
_cell.length_c   1.000
_cell.angle_alpha   90.00
_cell.angle_beta   90.00
_cell.angle_gamma   90.00
#
_symmetry.space_group_name_H-M   'P 1'
#
loop_
_entity.id
_entity.type
_entity.pdbx_description
1 polymer ?
#
loop_
_entity_poly.entity_id
_entity_poly.type
_entity_poly.pdbx_seq_one_letter_code
_entity_poly.pdbx_strand_id
1 'polypeptide(L)'
;MAEVPYARPYKPYPWPWGHPSFLTVAVDERRREAKYWLDADLGEDGDDENSEYCPSESSSTSSGSSGSDSSTGDSDWDTIDDELAYLRTDAESGWRAMSPTPSLKKLEEEDELARQIEQLITAEQDAAAAYNPEEVISLIIQFYELLVTMGHYPEGSIRYPPHTDPPVNEELAAQLGYPEAAISLMRRLPYLTREVNTSDQHEILPRTRLADYTHERDLEEGRHPYPYDDYPDIDPWLLPVVLPGRDGWNIMLDTQLGVVRAYSTRGWLREDSVEWRRHGDVLDSQFDEAGKTQYRRAPLVRAAHYFSELIYAYRSLKRLPIIDADRSEPYREGHSPSYSKWALNLEREEQETLLTLYRECGWPDEWRRAEFIKKWQVKKRDIDARSRAAWEKDYKERFPD
;
A
#
# COMPACT_ATOMS: atom_id res chain seq x y z
N MET A 1 46.89 -18.57 -7.10
CA MET A 1 45.95 -18.10 -8.15
C MET A 1 44.56 -18.52 -7.72
N ALA A 2 43.83 -17.59 -7.12
CA ALA A 2 42.43 -17.73 -6.73
C ALA A 2 41.72 -16.51 -7.32
N GLU A 3 40.59 -16.75 -7.99
CA GLU A 3 39.83 -15.74 -8.72
C GLU A 3 39.10 -14.81 -7.74
N VAL A 4 39.32 -13.51 -7.89
CA VAL A 4 38.60 -12.45 -7.18
C VAL A 4 37.34 -12.15 -8.00
N PRO A 5 36.12 -12.27 -7.43
CA PRO A 5 34.93 -11.82 -8.14
C PRO A 5 34.93 -10.28 -8.16
N TYR A 6 34.89 -9.73 -9.37
CA TYR A 6 34.74 -8.31 -9.66
C TYR A 6 33.42 -7.79 -9.04
N ALA A 7 33.50 -7.14 -7.88
CA ALA A 7 32.46 -6.25 -7.43
C ALA A 7 32.44 -5.03 -8.37
N ARG A 8 31.38 -4.89 -9.17
CA ARG A 8 31.18 -3.67 -9.96
C ARG A 8 30.93 -2.51 -8.99
N PRO A 9 31.52 -1.32 -9.22
CA PRO A 9 31.16 -0.15 -8.45
C PRO A 9 29.70 0.20 -8.75
N TYR A 10 28.86 0.13 -7.70
CA TYR A 10 27.49 0.63 -7.72
C TYR A 10 27.52 2.12 -8.09
N LYS A 11 26.83 2.48 -9.17
CA LYS A 11 26.50 3.88 -9.44
C LYS A 11 25.37 4.28 -8.48
N PRO A 12 25.47 5.42 -7.77
CA PRO A 12 24.32 5.96 -7.07
C PRO A 12 23.26 6.36 -8.09
N TYR A 13 22.08 5.74 -8.03
CA TYR A 13 20.91 6.22 -8.77
C TYR A 13 20.42 7.52 -8.12
N PRO A 14 20.19 8.59 -8.90
CA PRO A 14 19.62 9.82 -8.38
C PRO A 14 18.10 9.65 -8.22
N TRP A 15 17.64 9.61 -6.97
CA TRP A 15 16.35 10.08 -6.42
C TRP A 15 14.99 9.52 -6.95
N PRO A 16 13.98 9.28 -6.07
CA PRO A 16 12.84 8.41 -6.38
C PRO A 16 11.51 9.13 -6.64
N TRP A 17 11.48 10.28 -7.34
CA TRP A 17 10.20 10.84 -7.78
C TRP A 17 9.86 10.32 -9.18
N GLY A 18 8.83 9.49 -9.27
CA GLY A 18 8.23 9.11 -10.54
C GLY A 18 7.79 10.35 -11.33
N HIS A 19 7.88 10.26 -12.65
CA HIS A 19 7.57 11.33 -13.60
C HIS A 19 6.23 12.03 -13.27
N PRO A 20 6.18 13.36 -13.13
CA PRO A 20 4.96 14.08 -12.76
C PRO A 20 4.06 14.20 -13.99
N SER A 21 3.12 13.27 -14.14
CA SER A 21 2.12 13.31 -15.21
C SER A 21 0.71 13.71 -14.71
N PHE A 22 0.53 14.06 -13.43
CA PHE A 22 -0.79 13.96 -12.79
C PHE A 22 -1.38 15.24 -12.17
N LEU A 23 -0.84 16.44 -12.46
CA LEU A 23 -1.54 17.69 -12.14
C LEU A 23 -2.45 18.22 -13.26
N THR A 24 -2.50 17.56 -14.42
CA THR A 24 -3.62 17.76 -15.35
C THR A 24 -4.85 17.04 -14.82
N VAL A 25 -5.76 17.82 -14.25
CA VAL A 25 -7.19 17.45 -14.14
C VAL A 25 -7.61 16.88 -15.50
N ALA A 26 -7.91 15.58 -15.54
CA ALA A 26 -8.51 14.97 -16.72
C ALA A 26 -9.94 15.49 -16.88
N VAL A 27 -10.08 16.69 -17.43
CA VAL A 27 -11.34 17.19 -17.99
C VAL A 27 -11.49 16.59 -19.39
N ASP A 28 -11.71 15.27 -19.48
CA ASP A 28 -12.45 14.69 -20.62
C ASP A 28 -12.91 13.25 -20.33
N GLU A 29 -13.89 13.09 -19.45
CA GLU A 29 -14.66 11.84 -19.34
C GLU A 29 -15.87 11.89 -20.27
N ARG A 30 -15.68 11.55 -21.55
CA ARG A 30 -16.76 10.98 -22.37
C ARG A 30 -16.27 9.76 -23.15
N ARG A 31 -16.98 8.66 -22.94
CA ARG A 31 -16.95 7.37 -23.66
C ARG A 31 -15.77 6.43 -23.36
N ARG A 32 -15.91 5.67 -22.28
CA ARG A 32 -15.77 4.20 -22.35
C ARG A 32 -16.87 3.57 -21.49
N GLU A 33 -17.98 3.25 -22.14
CA GLU A 33 -19.06 2.46 -21.54
C GLU A 33 -18.64 1.00 -21.40
N ALA A 34 -19.07 0.42 -20.29
CA ALA A 34 -18.85 -0.96 -19.87
C ALA A 34 -19.37 -1.96 -20.91
N LYS A 35 -18.48 -2.84 -21.37
CA LYS A 35 -18.85 -4.04 -22.12
C LYS A 35 -17.85 -5.17 -21.90
N TYR A 36 -17.69 -5.60 -20.64
CA TYR A 36 -16.95 -6.82 -20.32
C TYR A 36 -17.56 -7.46 -19.09
N TRP A 37 -18.59 -8.29 -19.26
CA TRP A 37 -19.09 -9.15 -18.17
C TRP A 37 -19.64 -10.52 -18.62
N LEU A 38 -19.58 -10.93 -19.89
CA LEU A 38 -20.30 -12.18 -20.28
C LEU A 38 -19.64 -13.21 -21.21
N ASP A 39 -18.49 -13.01 -21.84
CA ASP A 39 -17.94 -14.05 -22.74
C ASP A 39 -16.45 -14.31 -22.49
N ALA A 40 -16.16 -15.32 -21.68
CA ALA A 40 -14.87 -16.01 -21.67
C ALA A 40 -15.11 -17.50 -21.41
N ASP A 41 -15.36 -18.23 -22.50
CA ASP A 41 -15.16 -19.69 -22.56
C ASP A 41 -13.67 -19.97 -22.33
N LEU A 42 -13.36 -20.75 -21.29
CA LEU A 42 -12.00 -21.20 -21.01
C LEU A 42 -11.96 -22.73 -21.07
N GLY A 43 -11.14 -23.21 -22.01
CA GLY A 43 -10.80 -24.60 -22.21
C GLY A 43 -9.90 -25.14 -21.11
N GLU A 44 -10.05 -26.44 -20.89
CA GLU A 44 -9.28 -27.29 -19.99
C GLU A 44 -7.83 -27.50 -20.47
N ASP A 45 -7.04 -28.17 -19.62
CA ASP A 45 -5.65 -28.64 -19.75
C ASP A 45 -4.64 -27.72 -19.01
N GLY A 46 -3.83 -28.17 -18.04
CA GLY A 46 -3.53 -29.51 -17.56
C GLY A 46 -2.56 -29.43 -16.36
N ASP A 47 -2.32 -30.59 -15.76
CA ASP A 47 -1.67 -30.88 -14.48
C ASP A 47 -0.21 -30.41 -14.35
N ASP A 48 0.25 -30.15 -13.12
CA ASP A 48 1.64 -30.47 -12.72
C ASP A 48 1.84 -30.55 -11.19
N GLU A 49 2.62 -31.56 -10.81
CA GLU A 49 2.82 -32.11 -9.45
C GLU A 49 4.04 -31.53 -8.71
N ASN A 50 3.91 -31.47 -7.37
CA ASN A 50 4.91 -31.71 -6.31
C ASN A 50 6.36 -31.18 -6.39
N SER A 51 6.76 -30.43 -5.34
CA SER A 51 8.03 -30.71 -4.64
C SER A 51 8.05 -30.18 -3.21
N GLU A 52 8.26 -31.07 -2.23
CA GLU A 52 8.54 -30.77 -0.82
C GLU A 52 10.02 -30.42 -0.61
N TYR A 53 10.32 -29.43 0.24
CA TYR A 53 11.69 -29.10 0.68
C TYR A 53 11.72 -28.76 2.18
N CYS A 54 12.64 -29.38 2.92
CA CYS A 54 12.97 -29.10 4.33
C CYS A 54 14.46 -28.70 4.44
N PRO A 55 14.82 -27.67 5.23
CA PRO A 55 16.22 -27.39 5.52
C PRO A 55 16.62 -27.74 6.97
N SER A 56 17.91 -28.00 7.15
CA SER A 56 18.59 -28.02 8.44
C SER A 56 19.88 -27.21 8.33
N GLU A 57 20.10 -26.27 9.25
CA GLU A 57 21.40 -25.62 9.44
C GLU A 57 21.85 -25.71 10.90
N SER A 58 23.15 -25.87 11.06
CA SER A 58 23.86 -25.80 12.32
C SER A 58 25.15 -25.00 12.17
N SER A 59 25.40 -24.16 13.18
CA SER A 59 26.68 -23.86 13.84
C SER A 59 27.74 -22.91 13.21
N SER A 60 27.92 -21.78 13.91
CA SER A 60 29.10 -21.41 14.73
C SER A 60 30.38 -20.76 14.13
N THR A 61 30.60 -19.51 14.55
CA THR A 61 31.77 -18.91 15.25
C THR A 61 33.21 -18.90 14.66
N SER A 62 33.81 -17.69 14.68
CA SER A 62 35.02 -17.28 15.45
C SER A 62 36.22 -16.61 14.71
N SER A 63 36.56 -15.41 15.20
CA SER A 63 37.89 -14.80 15.51
C SER A 63 39.08 -14.76 14.53
N GLY A 64 39.48 -13.53 14.15
CA GLY A 64 40.71 -12.82 14.58
C GLY A 64 42.10 -13.21 14.06
N SER A 65 42.88 -12.22 13.59
CA SER A 65 44.26 -11.93 14.05
C SER A 65 44.98 -10.85 13.23
N SER A 66 45.81 -10.10 13.95
CA SER A 66 46.77 -9.06 13.56
C SER A 66 48.06 -9.62 12.94
N GLY A 67 48.74 -8.80 12.14
CA GLY A 67 50.13 -9.04 11.71
C GLY A 67 50.82 -7.77 11.21
N SER A 68 51.81 -7.31 11.97
CA SER A 68 52.78 -6.26 11.66
C SER A 68 54.02 -6.89 11.02
N ASP A 69 54.69 -6.22 10.07
CA ASP A 69 56.13 -5.91 10.19
C ASP A 69 56.72 -5.16 8.99
N SER A 70 57.74 -4.37 9.33
CA SER A 70 58.52 -3.39 8.59
C SER A 70 59.66 -3.98 7.74
N SER A 71 60.06 -3.26 6.67
CA SER A 71 61.49 -3.01 6.43
C SER A 71 61.71 -1.77 5.54
N THR A 72 62.43 -0.80 6.09
CA THR A 72 62.97 0.41 5.44
C THR A 72 64.25 0.09 4.67
N GLY A 73 64.30 0.52 3.41
CA GLY A 73 65.52 0.56 2.59
C GLY A 73 65.72 1.97 2.04
N ASP A 74 66.74 2.66 2.57
CA ASP A 74 67.19 3.97 2.14
C ASP A 74 68.08 3.86 0.88
N SER A 75 67.60 4.33 -0.27
CA SER A 75 68.43 4.90 -1.35
C SER A 75 67.55 5.41 -2.48
N ASP A 76 67.63 6.71 -2.77
CA ASP A 76 67.27 7.42 -4.02
C ASP A 76 66.39 8.65 -3.76
N TRP A 77 67.01 9.72 -3.26
CA TRP A 77 66.34 11.03 -3.16
C TRP A 77 66.56 11.92 -4.39
N ASP A 78 67.53 11.59 -5.26
CA ASP A 78 67.80 12.39 -6.47
C ASP A 78 66.99 11.92 -7.71
N THR A 79 66.37 10.75 -7.67
CA THR A 79 65.46 10.24 -8.73
C THR A 79 64.00 10.61 -8.48
N ILE A 80 63.65 10.94 -7.23
CA ILE A 80 62.28 11.28 -6.82
C ILE A 80 61.87 12.67 -7.31
N ASP A 81 62.78 13.64 -7.36
CA ASP A 81 62.44 15.00 -7.79
C ASP A 81 62.19 15.09 -9.32
N ASP A 82 62.90 14.31 -10.14
CA ASP A 82 62.66 14.24 -11.59
C ASP A 82 61.42 13.40 -11.94
N GLU A 83 61.14 12.30 -11.22
CA GLU A 83 59.88 11.57 -11.38
C GLU A 83 58.67 12.36 -10.85
N LEU A 84 58.80 13.11 -9.74
CA LEU A 84 57.74 13.99 -9.26
C LEU A 84 57.52 15.20 -10.17
N ALA A 85 58.56 15.71 -10.83
CA ALA A 85 58.42 16.77 -11.84
C ALA A 85 57.70 16.25 -13.09
N TYR A 86 58.04 15.04 -13.56
CA TYR A 86 57.35 14.39 -14.68
C TYR A 86 55.91 14.02 -14.33
N LEU A 87 55.66 13.46 -13.14
CA LEU A 87 54.31 13.17 -12.64
C LEU A 87 53.50 14.45 -12.39
N ARG A 88 54.12 15.56 -11.99
CA ARG A 88 53.43 16.86 -11.91
C ARG A 88 53.09 17.42 -13.28
N THR A 89 53.99 17.34 -14.26
CA THR A 89 53.69 17.86 -15.60
C THR A 89 52.70 16.97 -16.34
N ASP A 90 52.75 15.65 -16.17
CA ASP A 90 51.78 14.72 -16.76
C ASP A 90 50.43 14.75 -16.02
N ALA A 91 50.42 14.98 -14.70
CA ALA A 91 49.20 15.31 -13.97
C ALA A 91 48.64 16.68 -14.42
N GLU A 92 49.44 17.74 -14.49
CA GLU A 92 48.93 19.05 -14.91
C GLU A 92 48.48 19.07 -16.39
N SER A 93 49.10 18.26 -17.25
CA SER A 93 48.73 18.10 -18.67
C SER A 93 47.51 17.19 -18.86
N GLY A 94 47.42 16.09 -18.11
CA GLY A 94 46.29 15.17 -18.10
C GLY A 94 45.04 15.78 -17.47
N TRP A 95 45.18 16.54 -16.37
CA TRP A 95 44.06 17.19 -15.69
C TRP A 95 43.46 18.36 -16.49
N ARG A 96 44.27 19.07 -17.29
CA ARG A 96 43.76 20.10 -18.23
C ARG A 96 43.09 19.50 -19.47
N ALA A 97 43.50 18.31 -19.91
CA ALA A 97 42.88 17.60 -21.04
C ALA A 97 41.65 16.77 -20.64
N MET A 98 41.49 16.43 -19.35
CA MET A 98 40.41 15.57 -18.84
C MET A 98 39.36 16.30 -18.01
N SER A 99 39.40 17.63 -17.89
CA SER A 99 38.25 18.37 -17.36
C SER A 99 37.15 18.36 -18.42
N PRO A 100 36.16 17.45 -18.38
CA PRO A 100 35.14 17.41 -19.41
C PRO A 100 34.31 18.64 -19.14
N THR A 101 34.43 19.66 -19.99
CA THR A 101 33.47 20.76 -19.97
C THR A 101 32.12 20.07 -20.17
N PRO A 102 31.20 20.14 -19.18
CA PRO A 102 29.93 19.45 -19.31
C PRO A 102 29.31 19.91 -20.63
N SER A 103 28.96 18.96 -21.49
CA SER A 103 28.39 19.29 -22.79
C SER A 103 27.21 20.22 -22.58
N LEU A 104 27.00 21.23 -23.42
CA LEU A 104 25.89 22.18 -23.30
C LEU A 104 24.53 21.50 -23.04
N LYS A 105 24.29 20.33 -23.65
CA LYS A 105 23.11 19.49 -23.39
C LYS A 105 22.94 19.08 -21.92
N LYS A 106 24.03 18.74 -21.24
CA LYS A 106 24.03 18.35 -19.83
C LYS A 106 23.71 19.55 -18.93
N LEU A 107 24.20 20.74 -19.27
CA LEU A 107 23.86 21.97 -18.56
C LEU A 107 22.38 22.35 -18.77
N GLU A 108 21.87 22.21 -19.99
CA GLU A 108 20.44 22.40 -20.30
C GLU A 108 19.55 21.40 -19.55
N GLU A 109 19.97 20.12 -19.45
CA GLU A 109 19.30 19.08 -18.66
C GLU A 109 19.34 19.39 -17.16
N GLU A 110 20.47 19.89 -16.64
CA GLU A 110 20.62 20.29 -15.23
C GLU A 110 19.74 21.50 -14.89
N ASP A 111 19.68 22.51 -15.76
CA ASP A 111 18.83 23.69 -15.59
C ASP A 111 17.33 23.32 -15.65
N GLU A 112 16.96 22.43 -16.57
CA GLU A 112 15.57 21.96 -16.68
C GLU A 112 15.16 21.14 -15.47
N LEU A 113 16.04 20.25 -14.99
CA LEU A 113 15.82 19.50 -13.75
C LEU A 113 15.66 20.43 -12.55
N ALA A 114 16.49 21.49 -12.43
CA ALA A 114 16.38 22.47 -11.36
C ALA A 114 15.02 23.19 -11.37
N ARG A 115 14.53 23.61 -12.54
CA ARG A 115 13.20 24.22 -12.68
C ARG A 115 12.09 23.23 -12.30
N GLN A 116 12.20 21.97 -12.70
CA GLN A 116 11.24 20.95 -12.32
C GLN A 116 11.20 20.72 -10.81
N ILE A 117 12.36 20.69 -10.15
CA ILE A 117 12.45 20.59 -8.68
C ILE A 117 11.80 21.81 -8.02
N GLU A 118 12.07 23.02 -8.48
CA GLU A 118 11.46 24.25 -7.93
C GLU A 118 9.92 24.25 -8.09
N GLN A 119 9.44 23.82 -9.25
CA GLN A 119 8.01 23.68 -9.52
C GLN A 119 7.36 22.64 -8.60
N LEU A 120 8.03 21.51 -8.37
CA LEU A 120 7.55 20.47 -7.45
C LEU A 120 7.51 20.97 -6.00
N ILE A 121 8.55 21.65 -5.53
CA ILE A 121 8.58 22.25 -4.19
C ILE A 121 7.44 23.26 -4.02
N THR A 122 7.23 24.12 -5.01
CA THR A 122 6.13 25.09 -4.98
C THR A 122 4.77 24.40 -4.94
N ALA A 123 4.56 23.39 -5.80
CA ALA A 123 3.31 22.62 -5.82
C ALA A 123 3.07 21.87 -4.49
N GLU A 124 4.12 21.37 -3.85
CA GLU A 124 4.06 20.74 -2.54
C GLU A 124 3.68 21.73 -1.44
N GLN A 125 4.28 22.92 -1.43
CA GLN A 125 3.93 23.99 -0.51
C GLN A 125 2.49 24.47 -0.69
N ASP A 126 2.04 24.61 -1.93
CA ASP A 126 0.65 24.98 -2.25
C ASP A 126 -0.33 23.89 -1.79
N ALA A 127 0.02 22.60 -1.96
CA ALA A 127 -0.79 21.48 -1.48
C ALA A 127 -0.88 21.46 0.04
N ALA A 128 0.26 21.63 0.73
CA ALA A 128 0.31 21.72 2.19
C ALA A 128 -0.50 22.92 2.73
N ALA A 129 -0.42 24.07 2.06
CA ALA A 129 -1.19 25.26 2.43
C ALA A 129 -2.70 25.08 2.20
N ALA A 130 -3.10 24.28 1.21
CA ALA A 130 -4.49 23.96 0.91
C ALA A 130 -5.06 22.83 1.79
N TYR A 131 -4.22 22.09 2.51
CA TYR A 131 -4.66 20.95 3.32
C TYR A 131 -5.49 21.41 4.52
N ASN A 132 -6.75 20.94 4.56
CA ASN A 132 -7.63 21.13 5.70
C ASN A 132 -7.89 19.79 6.42
N PRO A 133 -7.30 19.55 7.61
CA PRO A 133 -7.52 18.30 8.36
C PRO A 133 -8.99 18.12 8.78
N GLU A 134 -9.73 19.19 9.06
CA GLU A 134 -11.15 19.10 9.47
C GLU A 134 -12.05 18.59 8.34
N GLU A 135 -11.74 18.95 7.09
CA GLU A 135 -12.45 18.43 5.92
C GLU A 135 -12.23 16.93 5.77
N VAL A 136 -11.00 16.46 5.93
CA VAL A 136 -10.67 15.02 5.86
C VAL A 136 -11.34 14.25 7.00
N ILE A 137 -11.28 14.76 8.24
CA ILE A 137 -11.99 14.17 9.39
C ILE A 137 -13.50 14.07 9.09
N SER A 138 -14.11 15.15 8.61
CA SER A 138 -15.54 15.17 8.27
C SER A 138 -15.89 14.14 7.20
N LEU A 139 -15.06 13.96 6.18
CA LEU A 139 -15.28 12.97 5.14
C LEU A 139 -15.11 11.53 5.65
N ILE A 140 -14.15 11.27 6.53
CA ILE A 140 -14.01 9.94 7.16
C ILE A 140 -15.25 9.64 8.03
N ILE A 141 -15.74 10.62 8.81
CA ILE A 141 -16.98 10.48 9.57
C ILE A 141 -18.15 10.16 8.65
N GLN A 142 -18.36 10.94 7.58
CA GLN A 142 -19.42 10.73 6.61
C GLN A 142 -19.34 9.34 5.96
N PHE A 143 -18.12 8.85 5.70
CA PHE A 143 -17.92 7.52 5.15
C PHE A 143 -18.33 6.41 6.15
N TYR A 144 -17.96 6.49 7.42
CA TYR A 144 -18.40 5.52 8.43
C TYR A 144 -19.91 5.58 8.66
N GLU A 145 -20.49 6.78 8.72
CA GLU A 145 -21.94 6.97 8.84
C GLU A 145 -22.70 6.40 7.64
N LEU A 146 -22.13 6.52 6.43
CA LEU A 146 -22.66 5.87 5.24
C LEU A 146 -22.71 4.35 5.42
N LEU A 147 -21.64 3.71 5.93
CA LEU A 147 -21.59 2.27 6.16
C LEU A 147 -22.59 1.80 7.24
N VAL A 148 -22.80 2.59 8.30
CA VAL A 148 -23.87 2.36 9.28
C VAL A 148 -25.25 2.47 8.61
N THR A 149 -25.45 3.50 7.79
CA THR A 149 -26.71 3.75 7.08
C THR A 149 -27.02 2.62 6.10
N MET A 150 -26.02 2.14 5.36
CA MET A 150 -26.11 0.98 4.45
C MET A 150 -26.42 -0.33 5.19
N GLY A 151 -26.40 -0.35 6.53
CA GLY A 151 -26.63 -1.55 7.33
C GLY A 151 -25.43 -2.51 7.35
N HIS A 152 -24.27 -2.05 6.89
CA HIS A 152 -23.02 -2.80 6.98
C HIS A 152 -22.47 -2.75 8.40
N TYR A 153 -22.46 -1.56 9.02
CA TYR A 153 -22.10 -1.40 10.42
C TYR A 153 -23.33 -1.35 11.35
N PRO A 154 -23.23 -1.92 12.57
CA PRO A 154 -24.23 -1.72 13.61
C PRO A 154 -24.42 -0.25 13.96
N GLU A 155 -25.60 0.10 14.47
CA GLU A 155 -25.79 1.44 15.04
C GLU A 155 -24.94 1.59 16.31
N GLY A 156 -24.34 2.77 16.51
CA GLY A 156 -23.46 3.04 17.66
C GLY A 156 -22.06 2.43 17.56
N SER A 157 -21.66 1.88 16.40
CA SER A 157 -20.33 1.32 16.20
C SER A 157 -19.23 2.37 16.00
N ILE A 158 -19.58 3.65 15.89
CA ILE A 158 -18.63 4.75 15.68
C ILE A 158 -18.38 5.45 17.02
N ARG A 159 -17.12 5.54 17.40
CA ARG A 159 -16.62 6.32 18.53
C ARG A 159 -16.13 7.67 18.01
N TYR A 160 -16.81 8.73 18.42
CA TYR A 160 -16.47 10.10 18.04
C TYR A 160 -15.53 10.73 19.08
N PRO A 161 -14.63 11.64 18.66
CA PRO A 161 -13.86 12.44 19.61
C PRO A 161 -14.77 13.34 20.47
N PRO A 162 -14.34 13.77 21.66
CA PRO A 162 -13.06 13.46 22.30
C PRO A 162 -13.02 12.03 22.87
N HIS A 163 -11.89 11.34 22.65
CA HIS A 163 -11.68 9.97 23.14
C HIS A 163 -11.15 10.00 24.58
N THR A 164 -11.93 9.51 25.53
CA THR A 164 -11.55 9.48 26.96
C THR A 164 -11.32 8.08 27.51
N ASP A 165 -11.76 7.03 26.81
CA ASP A 165 -11.69 5.65 27.28
C ASP A 165 -11.51 4.64 26.13
N PRO A 166 -10.26 4.22 25.82
CA PRO A 166 -9.02 4.90 26.17
C PRO A 166 -8.79 6.16 25.32
N PRO A 167 -8.05 7.17 25.81
CA PRO A 167 -7.53 8.25 24.98
C PRO A 167 -6.36 7.76 24.10
N VAL A 168 -5.96 8.56 23.11
CA VAL A 168 -4.70 8.32 22.37
C VAL A 168 -3.52 8.49 23.33
N ASN A 169 -2.60 7.52 23.36
CA ASN A 169 -1.36 7.65 24.13
C ASN A 169 -0.37 8.59 23.41
N GLU A 170 -0.49 9.88 23.68
CA GLU A 170 0.33 10.94 23.05
C GLU A 170 1.83 10.79 23.37
N GLU A 171 2.18 10.29 24.56
CA GLU A 171 3.57 10.09 24.96
C GLU A 171 4.22 8.99 24.12
N LEU A 172 3.55 7.83 23.98
CA LEU A 172 4.02 6.75 23.12
C LEU A 172 4.07 7.21 21.66
N ALA A 173 3.06 7.93 21.17
CA ALA A 173 3.05 8.45 19.82
C ALA A 173 4.27 9.37 19.54
N ALA A 174 4.62 10.23 20.49
CA ALA A 174 5.80 11.07 20.40
C ALA A 174 7.11 10.25 20.44
N GLN A 175 7.20 9.22 21.30
CA GLN A 175 8.36 8.31 21.37
C GLN A 175 8.56 7.53 20.05
N LEU A 176 7.47 7.18 19.38
CA LEU A 176 7.44 6.54 18.07
C LEU A 176 7.75 7.50 16.90
N GLY A 177 7.95 8.80 17.20
CA GLY A 177 8.38 9.81 16.24
C GLY A 177 7.26 10.49 15.46
N TYR A 178 5.98 10.27 15.81
CA TYR A 178 4.88 11.00 15.16
C TYR A 178 4.97 12.51 15.47
N PRO A 179 4.80 13.39 14.47
CA PRO A 179 4.79 14.83 14.68
C PRO A 179 3.48 15.28 15.37
N GLU A 180 3.51 16.42 16.07
CA GLU A 180 2.32 16.98 16.75
C GLU A 180 1.11 17.13 15.83
N ALA A 181 1.32 17.44 14.55
CA ALA A 181 0.23 17.51 13.57
C ALA A 181 -0.49 16.17 13.39
N ALA A 182 0.25 15.05 13.35
CA ALA A 182 -0.32 13.70 13.25
C ALA A 182 -0.99 13.28 14.56
N ILE A 183 -0.36 13.53 15.72
CA ILE A 183 -0.93 13.26 17.04
C ILE A 183 -2.24 14.05 17.24
N SER A 184 -2.24 15.32 16.85
CA SER A 184 -3.43 16.19 16.85
C SER A 184 -4.54 15.66 15.95
N LEU A 185 -4.21 15.05 14.82
CA LEU A 185 -5.18 14.38 13.95
C LEU A 185 -5.73 13.10 14.58
N MET A 186 -4.87 12.24 15.14
CA MET A 186 -5.29 11.00 15.84
C MET A 186 -6.32 11.28 16.94
N ARG A 187 -6.21 12.40 17.66
CA ARG A 187 -7.20 12.78 18.68
C ARG A 187 -8.59 13.13 18.14
N ARG A 188 -8.67 13.52 16.86
CA ARG A 188 -9.89 14.03 16.21
C ARG A 188 -10.50 13.05 15.22
N LEU A 189 -9.79 11.99 14.83
CA LEU A 189 -10.34 10.96 13.96
C LEU A 189 -11.45 10.18 14.67
N PRO A 190 -12.52 9.78 13.95
CA PRO A 190 -13.45 8.79 14.46
C PRO A 190 -12.81 7.40 14.45
N TYR A 191 -13.16 6.57 15.42
CA TYR A 191 -12.74 5.17 15.46
C TYR A 191 -13.95 4.25 15.48
N LEU A 192 -13.77 2.99 15.09
CA LEU A 192 -14.83 1.99 15.24
C LEU A 192 -14.73 1.33 16.62
N THR A 193 -15.82 0.69 17.07
CA THR A 193 -15.74 -0.20 18.23
C THR A 193 -14.90 -1.42 17.88
N ARG A 194 -14.29 -2.03 18.90
CA ARG A 194 -13.41 -3.18 18.72
C ARG A 194 -14.10 -4.33 18.00
N GLU A 195 -15.37 -4.58 18.29
CA GLU A 195 -16.15 -5.67 17.70
C GLU A 195 -16.28 -5.53 16.18
N VAL A 196 -16.44 -4.31 15.69
CA VAL A 196 -16.51 -4.03 14.25
C VAL A 196 -15.12 -4.01 13.64
N ASN A 197 -14.14 -3.39 14.32
CA ASN A 197 -12.80 -3.23 13.77
C ASN A 197 -12.00 -4.54 13.65
N THR A 198 -12.32 -5.56 14.46
CA THR A 198 -11.64 -6.88 14.41
C THR A 198 -12.43 -7.93 13.63
N SER A 199 -13.47 -7.53 12.89
CA SER A 199 -14.35 -8.45 12.19
C SER A 199 -14.11 -8.37 10.68
N ASP A 200 -13.70 -9.48 10.09
CA ASP A 200 -13.45 -9.62 8.65
C ASP A 200 -14.70 -9.34 7.79
N GLN A 201 -15.89 -9.37 8.39
CA GLN A 201 -17.18 -9.04 7.76
C GLN A 201 -17.45 -7.53 7.70
N HIS A 202 -16.62 -6.72 8.33
CA HIS A 202 -16.76 -5.27 8.46
C HIS A 202 -15.58 -4.50 7.86
N GLU A 203 -14.69 -5.20 7.16
CA GLU A 203 -13.57 -4.57 6.48
C GLU A 203 -14.06 -3.70 5.33
N ILE A 204 -13.34 -2.61 5.06
CA ILE A 204 -13.63 -1.75 3.90
C ILE A 204 -12.87 -2.22 2.66
N LEU A 205 -11.71 -2.85 2.85
CA LEU A 205 -10.84 -3.45 1.84
C LEU A 205 -10.45 -4.86 2.29
N PRO A 206 -10.27 -5.84 1.38
CA PRO A 206 -9.96 -7.20 1.77
C PRO A 206 -8.68 -7.28 2.61
N ARG A 207 -8.73 -8.08 3.68
CA ARG A 207 -7.67 -8.33 4.64
C ARG A 207 -7.13 -7.05 5.25
N THR A 208 -8.02 -6.17 5.65
CA THR A 208 -7.64 -4.92 6.31
C THR A 208 -8.49 -4.59 7.52
N ARG A 209 -7.90 -3.85 8.44
CA ARG A 209 -8.63 -3.24 9.55
C ARG A 209 -8.38 -1.75 9.59
N LEU A 210 -9.30 -1.00 10.16
CA LEU A 210 -9.12 0.44 10.32
C LEU A 210 -8.17 0.69 11.51
N ALA A 211 -7.31 1.69 11.38
CA ALA A 211 -6.40 2.04 12.47
C ALA A 211 -7.19 2.69 13.62
N ASP A 212 -6.95 2.21 14.84
CA ASP A 212 -7.51 2.75 16.08
C ASP A 212 -6.39 3.18 17.03
N TYR A 213 -5.94 4.42 16.88
CA TYR A 213 -4.81 4.96 17.65
C TYR A 213 -5.12 5.24 19.13
N THR A 214 -6.34 4.93 19.59
CA THR A 214 -6.59 4.82 21.04
C THR A 214 -5.97 3.54 21.62
N HIS A 215 -5.56 2.61 20.76
CA HIS A 215 -4.86 1.38 21.13
C HIS A 215 -3.36 1.49 20.80
N GLU A 216 -2.50 1.23 21.78
CA GLU A 216 -1.04 1.36 21.65
C GLU A 216 -0.45 0.49 20.53
N ARG A 217 -0.95 -0.75 20.42
CA ARG A 217 -0.60 -1.66 19.31
C ARG A 217 -0.79 -1.03 17.91
N ASP A 218 -1.83 -0.22 17.72
CA ASP A 218 -2.09 0.42 16.41
C ASP A 218 -1.17 1.63 16.20
N LEU A 219 -0.71 2.28 17.26
CA LEU A 219 0.36 3.29 17.16
C LEU A 219 1.66 2.66 16.66
N GLU A 220 2.03 1.51 17.21
CA GLU A 220 3.22 0.74 16.84
C GLU A 220 3.10 0.17 15.41
N GLU A 221 2.02 -0.56 15.10
CA GLU A 221 1.76 -1.08 13.75
C GLU A 221 1.61 0.05 12.73
N GLY A 222 1.11 1.23 13.13
CA GLY A 222 1.03 2.39 12.26
C GLY A 222 2.40 2.93 11.84
N ARG A 223 3.45 2.79 12.67
CA ARG A 223 4.83 3.13 12.28
C ARG A 223 5.46 2.04 11.43
N HIS A 224 5.06 0.80 11.68
CA HIS A 224 5.66 -0.39 11.14
C HIS A 224 4.59 -1.38 10.69
N PRO A 225 3.90 -1.12 9.57
CA PRO A 225 2.74 -1.93 9.13
C PRO A 225 3.10 -3.34 8.66
N TYR A 226 4.39 -3.69 8.62
CA TYR A 226 4.91 -4.98 8.14
C TYR A 226 5.89 -5.63 9.13
N PRO A 227 5.46 -6.00 10.34
CA PRO A 227 6.33 -6.44 11.44
C PRO A 227 7.05 -7.78 11.20
N TYR A 228 6.73 -8.50 10.13
CA TYR A 228 7.29 -9.83 9.85
C TYR A 228 8.59 -9.80 9.05
N ASP A 229 8.98 -8.63 8.56
CA ASP A 229 10.08 -8.45 7.63
C ASP A 229 10.94 -7.27 8.12
N ASP A 230 12.21 -7.21 7.74
CA ASP A 230 13.12 -6.09 8.07
C ASP A 230 12.79 -4.81 7.27
N TYR A 231 11.51 -4.39 7.27
CA TYR A 231 11.07 -3.14 6.68
C TYR A 231 11.54 -1.97 7.55
N PRO A 232 11.98 -0.85 6.96
CA PRO A 232 12.16 0.37 7.73
C PRO A 232 10.79 0.88 8.18
N ASP A 233 10.76 1.62 9.29
CA ASP A 233 9.58 2.39 9.66
C ASP A 233 9.18 3.33 8.52
N ILE A 234 7.87 3.55 8.36
CA ILE A 234 7.37 4.50 7.35
C ILE A 234 7.74 5.94 7.74
N ASP A 235 7.60 6.90 6.84
CA ASP A 235 7.87 8.30 7.17
C ASP A 235 6.92 8.79 8.30
N PRO A 236 7.40 9.55 9.30
CA PRO A 236 6.65 9.83 10.54
C PRO A 236 5.37 10.67 10.36
N TRP A 237 5.25 11.41 9.25
CA TRP A 237 4.05 12.18 8.92
C TRP A 237 3.00 11.37 8.14
N LEU A 238 3.31 10.14 7.75
CA LEU A 238 2.35 9.22 7.16
C LEU A 238 1.55 8.53 8.26
N LEU A 239 0.23 8.62 8.15
CA LEU A 239 -0.72 8.07 9.11
C LEU A 239 -1.57 6.99 8.41
N PRO A 240 -1.30 5.70 8.61
CA PRO A 240 -2.19 4.64 8.14
C PRO A 240 -3.62 4.84 8.68
N VAL A 241 -4.57 5.07 7.78
CA VAL A 241 -6.01 5.06 8.10
C VAL A 241 -6.52 3.62 8.10
N VAL A 242 -5.88 2.77 7.29
CA VAL A 242 -6.11 1.33 7.21
C VAL A 242 -4.80 0.61 7.44
N LEU A 243 -4.80 -0.37 8.34
CA LEU A 243 -3.70 -1.27 8.59
C LEU A 243 -3.90 -2.55 7.78
N PRO A 244 -2.92 -2.94 6.94
CA PRO A 244 -3.02 -4.14 6.14
C PRO A 244 -2.83 -5.39 7.02
N GLY A 245 -3.54 -6.47 6.69
CA GLY A 245 -3.09 -7.81 6.99
C GLY A 245 -1.93 -8.22 6.07
N ARG A 246 -1.55 -9.50 6.08
CA ARG A 246 -0.43 -10.03 5.27
C ARG A 246 -0.48 -9.60 3.79
N ASP A 247 -1.69 -9.64 3.22
CA ASP A 247 -1.93 -9.45 1.79
C ASP A 247 -2.91 -8.31 1.51
N GLY A 248 -3.15 -7.46 2.51
CA GLY A 248 -4.19 -6.45 2.47
C GLY A 248 -3.82 -5.19 1.71
N TRP A 249 -4.58 -4.14 2.03
CA TRP A 249 -4.40 -2.80 1.51
C TRP A 249 -3.86 -1.84 2.55
N ASN A 250 -3.02 -0.94 2.05
CA ASN A 250 -2.57 0.22 2.79
C ASN A 250 -3.36 1.42 2.30
N ILE A 251 -3.96 2.16 3.23
CA ILE A 251 -4.43 3.51 2.99
C ILE A 251 -3.72 4.40 3.99
N MET A 252 -2.78 5.21 3.52
CA MET A 252 -1.98 6.11 4.35
C MET A 252 -2.31 7.56 4.01
N LEU A 253 -2.61 8.35 5.03
CA LEU A 253 -2.80 9.79 4.92
C LEU A 253 -1.47 10.50 5.19
N ASP A 254 -0.98 11.23 4.21
CA ASP A 254 0.12 12.17 4.39
C ASP A 254 -0.39 13.43 5.06
N THR A 255 -0.04 13.60 6.33
CA THR A 255 -0.52 14.71 7.17
C THR A 255 0.15 16.04 6.87
N GLN A 256 1.21 16.07 6.06
CA GLN A 256 1.84 17.31 5.61
C GLN A 256 1.18 17.84 4.34
N LEU A 257 0.87 16.95 3.41
CA LEU A 257 0.40 17.31 2.08
C LEU A 257 -1.12 17.19 1.90
N GLY A 258 -1.81 16.54 2.83
CA GLY A 258 -3.25 16.28 2.69
C GLY A 258 -3.57 15.35 1.53
N VAL A 259 -2.69 14.35 1.28
CA VAL A 259 -2.87 13.35 0.23
C VAL A 259 -2.95 11.94 0.81
N VAL A 260 -3.66 11.05 0.13
CA VAL A 260 -3.76 9.63 0.44
C VAL A 260 -2.89 8.85 -0.54
N ARG A 261 -2.14 7.89 0.01
CA ARG A 261 -1.49 6.78 -0.68
C ARG A 261 -2.31 5.54 -0.39
N ALA A 262 -3.11 5.09 -1.36
CA ALA A 262 -3.61 3.71 -1.34
C ALA A 262 -2.53 2.81 -1.97
N TYR A 263 -2.44 1.52 -1.66
CA TYR A 263 -1.76 0.48 -2.47
C TYR A 263 -1.97 -0.92 -1.84
N SER A 264 -2.01 -1.97 -2.65
CA SER A 264 -2.05 -3.35 -2.16
C SER A 264 -0.65 -3.83 -1.81
N THR A 265 -0.49 -4.54 -0.69
CA THR A 265 0.78 -5.15 -0.27
C THR A 265 1.31 -6.16 -1.30
N ARG A 266 0.42 -6.75 -2.11
CA ARG A 266 0.78 -7.70 -3.18
C ARG A 266 0.47 -7.22 -4.59
N GLY A 267 0.03 -5.97 -4.76
CA GLY A 267 -0.27 -5.39 -6.08
C GLY A 267 -1.49 -5.98 -6.82
N TRP A 268 -2.33 -6.81 -6.18
CA TRP A 268 -3.47 -7.47 -6.85
C TRP A 268 -4.74 -6.62 -6.80
N LEU A 269 -5.36 -6.43 -7.96
CA LEU A 269 -6.32 -5.36 -8.14
C LEU A 269 -7.41 -5.74 -9.13
N ARG A 270 -8.67 -5.40 -8.79
CA ARG A 270 -9.77 -5.39 -9.75
C ARG A 270 -9.72 -4.09 -10.54
N GLU A 271 -9.89 -4.19 -11.86
CA GLU A 271 -9.78 -3.02 -12.74
C GLU A 271 -10.75 -1.88 -12.42
N ASP A 272 -11.86 -2.21 -11.76
CA ASP A 272 -12.94 -1.30 -11.42
C ASP A 272 -12.75 -0.58 -10.06
N SER A 273 -11.85 -1.07 -9.20
CA SER A 273 -11.60 -0.45 -7.89
C SER A 273 -11.07 0.98 -8.05
N VAL A 274 -11.53 1.88 -7.18
CA VAL A 274 -11.11 3.30 -7.21
C VAL A 274 -9.61 3.40 -7.03
N GLU A 275 -9.06 2.50 -6.21
CA GLU A 275 -7.66 2.37 -5.92
C GLU A 275 -6.88 1.82 -7.11
N TRP A 276 -7.35 0.78 -7.83
CA TRP A 276 -6.67 0.31 -9.06
C TRP A 276 -6.59 1.37 -10.15
N ARG A 277 -7.69 2.07 -10.43
CA ARG A 277 -7.71 3.14 -11.45
C ARG A 277 -6.66 4.22 -11.20
N ARG A 278 -6.14 4.30 -9.96
CA ARG A 278 -5.06 5.20 -9.55
C ARG A 278 -3.69 4.53 -9.63
N HIS A 279 -3.61 3.23 -9.31
CA HIS A 279 -2.43 2.37 -9.47
C HIS A 279 -2.26 1.88 -10.91
N GLY A 280 -1.94 2.78 -11.85
CA GLY A 280 -1.30 2.32 -13.09
C GLY A 280 -0.03 1.54 -12.72
N ASP A 281 0.15 0.35 -13.31
CA ASP A 281 1.24 -0.62 -13.09
C ASP A 281 2.37 -0.08 -12.20
N VAL A 282 2.20 -0.17 -10.86
CA VAL A 282 3.35 -0.04 -9.97
C VAL A 282 4.15 -1.30 -10.24
N LEU A 283 5.08 -1.18 -11.20
CA LEU A 283 5.80 -2.30 -11.80
C LEU A 283 6.27 -3.21 -10.68
N ASP A 284 5.83 -4.46 -10.78
CA ASP A 284 6.15 -5.58 -9.93
C ASP A 284 7.64 -5.86 -10.06
N SER A 285 8.50 -4.97 -9.54
CA SER A 285 9.92 -5.21 -9.43
C SER A 285 10.09 -6.17 -8.25
N GLN A 286 9.76 -7.44 -8.50
CA GLN A 286 9.84 -8.57 -7.55
C GLN A 286 11.25 -8.78 -6.94
N PHE A 287 12.21 -7.89 -7.23
CA PHE A 287 13.63 -8.03 -6.94
C PHE A 287 14.28 -6.79 -6.34
N ASP A 288 13.52 -5.77 -5.96
CA ASP A 288 14.11 -4.50 -5.52
C ASP A 288 13.85 -4.29 -4.01
N GLU A 289 14.87 -3.82 -3.28
CA GLU A 289 14.70 -3.25 -1.92
C GLU A 289 13.59 -2.18 -1.87
N ALA A 290 13.18 -1.68 -3.04
CA ALA A 290 12.02 -0.85 -3.23
C ALA A 290 10.68 -1.47 -2.81
N GLY A 291 10.58 -2.80 -2.69
CA GLY A 291 9.46 -3.46 -2.00
C GLY A 291 9.21 -2.82 -0.63
N LYS A 292 10.30 -2.46 0.06
CA LYS A 292 10.28 -1.84 1.38
C LYS A 292 9.82 -0.41 1.46
N THR A 293 9.74 0.26 0.31
CA THR A 293 9.34 1.66 0.22
C THR A 293 8.28 1.86 -0.87
N GLN A 294 7.50 0.83 -1.19
CA GLN A 294 6.44 0.89 -2.21
C GLN A 294 5.48 2.07 -1.98
N TYR A 295 5.16 2.39 -0.72
CA TYR A 295 4.33 3.54 -0.37
C TYR A 295 4.87 4.86 -0.90
N ARG A 296 6.20 5.02 -1.05
CA ARG A 296 6.81 6.25 -1.59
C ARG A 296 6.52 6.43 -3.08
N ARG A 297 6.34 5.33 -3.81
CA ARG A 297 6.00 5.28 -5.24
C ARG A 297 4.49 5.26 -5.49
N ALA A 298 3.69 5.05 -4.45
CA ALA A 298 2.24 5.04 -4.58
C ALA A 298 1.73 6.40 -5.11
N PRO A 299 0.78 6.40 -6.06
CA PRO A 299 0.10 7.59 -6.52
C PRO A 299 -0.44 8.43 -5.37
N LEU A 300 -0.25 9.75 -5.48
CA LEU A 300 -0.71 10.72 -4.49
C LEU A 300 -2.06 11.29 -4.93
N VAL A 301 -3.08 11.15 -4.10
CA VAL A 301 -4.41 11.70 -4.36
C VAL A 301 -4.81 12.60 -3.22
N ARG A 302 -5.32 13.81 -3.48
CA ARG A 302 -5.84 14.67 -2.41
C ARG A 302 -6.84 13.90 -1.54
N ALA A 303 -6.64 13.93 -0.23
CA ALA A 303 -7.40 13.12 0.72
C ALA A 303 -8.90 13.41 0.64
N ALA A 304 -9.28 14.68 0.54
CA ALA A 304 -10.69 15.07 0.39
C ALA A 304 -11.33 14.47 -0.88
N HIS A 305 -10.61 14.49 -2.00
CA HIS A 305 -11.05 13.85 -3.25
C HIS A 305 -11.11 12.32 -3.12
N TYR A 306 -10.13 11.71 -2.45
CA TYR A 306 -10.10 10.27 -2.20
C TYR A 306 -11.37 9.81 -1.48
N PHE A 307 -11.67 10.40 -0.31
CA PHE A 307 -12.82 10.00 0.49
C PHE A 307 -14.15 10.36 -0.16
N SER A 308 -14.23 11.49 -0.88
CA SER A 308 -15.44 11.87 -1.63
C SER A 308 -15.78 10.85 -2.71
N GLU A 309 -14.78 10.41 -3.49
CA GLU A 309 -14.96 9.36 -4.51
C GLU A 309 -15.34 8.02 -3.88
N LEU A 310 -14.77 7.69 -2.72
CA LEU A 310 -15.12 6.47 -1.99
C LEU A 310 -16.57 6.50 -1.51
N ILE A 311 -17.00 7.59 -0.86
CA ILE A 311 -18.39 7.82 -0.44
C ILE A 311 -19.33 7.70 -1.64
N TYR A 312 -19.00 8.36 -2.75
CA TYR A 312 -19.80 8.30 -3.97
C TYR A 312 -19.89 6.87 -4.53
N ALA A 313 -18.78 6.12 -4.55
CA ALA A 313 -18.77 4.74 -5.05
C ALA A 313 -19.69 3.82 -4.24
N TYR A 314 -19.68 3.92 -2.91
CA TYR A 314 -20.59 3.16 -2.04
C TYR A 314 -22.04 3.62 -2.17
N ARG A 315 -22.27 4.94 -2.17
CA ARG A 315 -23.63 5.50 -2.29
C ARG A 315 -24.28 5.14 -3.62
N SER A 316 -23.52 5.13 -4.71
CA SER A 316 -23.99 4.74 -6.05
C SER A 316 -24.02 3.22 -6.29
N LEU A 317 -23.61 2.42 -5.30
CA LEU A 317 -23.45 0.96 -5.42
C LEU A 317 -22.48 0.53 -6.55
N LYS A 318 -21.59 1.43 -7.00
CA LYS A 318 -20.43 1.06 -7.82
C LYS A 318 -19.45 0.19 -7.03
N ARG A 319 -19.49 0.33 -5.70
CA ARG A 319 -18.83 -0.54 -4.74
C ARG A 319 -19.84 -0.98 -3.69
N LEU A 320 -19.79 -2.26 -3.33
CA LEU A 320 -20.57 -2.81 -2.23
C LEU A 320 -19.69 -2.97 -0.99
N PRO A 321 -20.26 -2.97 0.22
CA PRO A 321 -19.54 -3.39 1.41
C PRO A 321 -19.03 -4.82 1.27
N ILE A 322 -17.83 -5.06 1.82
CA ILE A 322 -17.24 -6.40 1.84
C ILE A 322 -18.08 -7.27 2.75
N ILE A 323 -18.33 -8.49 2.31
CA ILE A 323 -19.14 -9.46 3.08
C ILE A 323 -18.22 -10.42 3.80
N ASP A 324 -17.13 -10.79 3.15
CA ASP A 324 -16.12 -11.72 3.62
C ASP A 324 -14.80 -11.36 2.94
N ALA A 325 -13.83 -10.90 3.73
CA ALA A 325 -12.52 -10.49 3.27
C ALA A 325 -11.80 -11.55 2.43
N ASP A 326 -11.89 -12.82 2.85
CA ASP A 326 -11.19 -13.92 2.19
C ASP A 326 -11.88 -14.37 0.91
N ARG A 327 -13.18 -14.13 0.80
CA ARG A 327 -13.95 -14.43 -0.41
C ARG A 327 -14.01 -13.26 -1.38
N SER A 328 -13.85 -12.02 -0.93
CA SER A 328 -14.07 -10.81 -1.75
C SER A 328 -12.87 -10.42 -2.64
N GLU A 329 -11.76 -11.15 -2.57
CA GLU A 329 -10.66 -11.01 -3.53
C GLU A 329 -11.00 -11.77 -4.83
N PRO A 330 -10.85 -11.14 -6.02
CA PRO A 330 -11.00 -11.86 -7.26
C PRO A 330 -10.01 -13.02 -7.31
N TYR A 331 -10.53 -14.22 -7.56
CA TYR A 331 -9.71 -15.39 -7.82
C TYR A 331 -8.74 -15.10 -8.96
N ARG A 332 -7.46 -15.30 -8.69
CA ARG A 332 -6.46 -15.42 -9.73
C ARG A 332 -6.43 -16.87 -10.19
N GLU A 333 -6.65 -17.09 -11.49
CA GLU A 333 -6.26 -18.34 -12.14
C GLU A 333 -4.78 -18.61 -11.83
N GLY A 334 -4.52 -19.59 -10.98
CA GLY A 334 -3.16 -20.09 -10.68
C GLY A 334 -2.56 -19.76 -9.30
N HIS A 335 -3.23 -19.05 -8.38
CA HIS A 335 -2.63 -18.76 -7.05
C HIS A 335 -3.32 -19.35 -5.82
N SER A 336 -4.36 -20.15 -5.99
CA SER A 336 -4.61 -21.24 -5.05
C SER A 336 -5.42 -22.36 -5.72
N PRO A 337 -4.92 -23.61 -5.73
CA PRO A 337 -5.72 -24.79 -6.10
C PRO A 337 -6.92 -25.04 -5.15
N SER A 338 -7.04 -24.28 -4.05
CA SER A 338 -8.00 -24.59 -2.98
C SER A 338 -9.35 -23.92 -3.11
N TYR A 339 -9.47 -22.78 -3.81
CA TYR A 339 -10.79 -22.16 -4.00
C TYR A 339 -11.51 -22.85 -5.15
N SER A 340 -12.41 -23.74 -4.77
CA SER A 340 -13.33 -24.40 -5.67
C SER A 340 -14.20 -23.36 -6.42
N LYS A 341 -14.53 -23.67 -7.67
CA LYS A 341 -15.47 -22.88 -8.51
C LYS A 341 -16.77 -22.53 -7.79
N TRP A 342 -17.21 -23.37 -6.84
CA TRP A 342 -18.42 -23.12 -6.07
C TRP A 342 -18.28 -21.91 -5.12
N ALA A 343 -17.11 -21.66 -4.54
CA ALA A 343 -16.90 -20.52 -3.64
C ALA A 343 -17.04 -19.17 -4.36
N LEU A 344 -16.52 -19.08 -5.60
CA LEU A 344 -16.63 -17.88 -6.43
C LEU A 344 -18.07 -17.62 -6.89
N ASN A 345 -18.79 -18.67 -7.27
CA ASN A 345 -20.20 -18.54 -7.62
C ASN A 345 -21.03 -18.05 -6.44
N LEU A 346 -20.69 -18.52 -5.23
CA LEU A 346 -21.36 -18.10 -4.01
C LEU A 346 -21.08 -16.64 -3.66
N GLU A 347 -19.83 -16.19 -3.75
CA GLU A 347 -19.47 -14.78 -3.54
C GLU A 347 -20.21 -13.86 -4.53
N ARG A 348 -20.26 -14.24 -5.81
CA ARG A 348 -21.05 -13.53 -6.83
C ARG A 348 -22.53 -13.48 -6.47
N GLU A 349 -23.10 -14.61 -6.06
CA GLU A 349 -24.49 -14.69 -5.64
C GLU A 349 -24.76 -13.79 -4.41
N GLU A 350 -23.84 -13.73 -3.44
CA GLU A 350 -23.94 -12.83 -2.28
C GLU A 350 -23.94 -11.36 -2.70
N GLN A 351 -23.02 -10.95 -3.57
CA GLN A 351 -22.92 -9.57 -4.08
C GLN A 351 -24.17 -9.18 -4.90
N GLU A 352 -24.64 -10.05 -5.79
CA GLU A 352 -25.86 -9.83 -6.58
C GLU A 352 -27.10 -9.74 -5.69
N THR A 353 -27.17 -10.58 -4.65
CA THR A 353 -28.24 -10.55 -3.66
C THR A 353 -28.23 -9.24 -2.88
N LEU A 354 -27.07 -8.79 -2.40
CA LEU A 354 -26.94 -7.50 -1.72
C LEU A 354 -27.39 -6.34 -2.60
N LEU A 355 -26.88 -6.26 -3.83
CA LEU A 355 -27.23 -5.21 -4.78
C LEU A 355 -28.74 -5.16 -5.04
N THR A 356 -29.36 -6.33 -5.21
CA THR A 356 -30.80 -6.48 -5.41
C THR A 356 -31.57 -6.00 -4.19
N LEU A 357 -31.16 -6.42 -2.98
CA LEU A 357 -31.82 -6.01 -1.74
C LEU A 357 -31.68 -4.51 -1.47
N TYR A 358 -30.53 -3.88 -1.76
CA TYR A 358 -30.37 -2.44 -1.67
C TYR A 358 -31.41 -1.71 -2.53
N ARG A 359 -31.57 -2.13 -3.79
CA ARG A 359 -32.55 -1.55 -4.73
C ARG A 359 -33.98 -1.79 -4.28
N GLU A 360 -34.32 -3.02 -3.90
CA GLU A 360 -35.66 -3.36 -3.42
C GLU A 360 -36.07 -2.58 -2.17
N CYS A 361 -35.12 -2.27 -1.30
CA CYS A 361 -35.34 -1.50 -0.08
C CYS A 361 -35.19 0.01 -0.29
N GLY A 362 -35.10 0.48 -1.53
CA GLY A 362 -35.18 1.90 -1.89
C GLY A 362 -33.88 2.69 -1.76
N TRP A 363 -32.72 2.03 -1.75
CA TRP A 363 -31.44 2.74 -1.69
C TRP A 363 -31.20 3.61 -2.95
N PRO A 364 -30.66 4.84 -2.82
CA PRO A 364 -30.30 5.55 -1.58
C PRO A 364 -31.41 6.44 -1.00
N ASP A 365 -32.47 6.75 -1.76
CA ASP A 365 -33.39 7.85 -1.45
C ASP A 365 -34.57 7.44 -0.54
N GLU A 366 -35.23 6.33 -0.83
CA GLU A 366 -36.39 5.80 -0.07
C GLU A 366 -35.96 4.64 0.85
N TRP A 367 -34.79 4.79 1.48
CA TRP A 367 -34.10 3.70 2.14
C TRP A 367 -34.82 3.13 3.37
N ARG A 368 -35.20 1.85 3.30
CA ARG A 368 -35.84 1.09 4.38
C ARG A 368 -34.84 0.17 5.08
N ARG A 369 -33.91 0.77 5.83
CA ARG A 369 -32.80 0.07 6.54
C ARG A 369 -33.25 -1.16 7.32
N ALA A 370 -34.29 -1.03 8.16
CA ALA A 370 -34.75 -2.13 9.01
C ALA A 370 -35.31 -3.32 8.19
N GLU A 371 -35.99 -3.04 7.08
CA GLU A 371 -36.47 -4.07 6.15
C GLU A 371 -35.29 -4.78 5.48
N PHE A 372 -34.30 -4.01 5.00
CA PHE A 372 -33.09 -4.54 4.39
C PHE A 372 -32.34 -5.48 5.33
N ILE A 373 -32.03 -5.05 6.56
CA ILE A 373 -31.29 -5.86 7.53
C ILE A 373 -32.01 -7.19 7.77
N LYS A 374 -33.35 -7.15 7.93
CA LYS A 374 -34.15 -8.36 8.12
C LYS A 374 -34.07 -9.29 6.91
N LYS A 375 -34.22 -8.77 5.68
CA LYS A 375 -34.13 -9.55 4.44
C LYS A 375 -32.72 -10.13 4.26
N TRP A 376 -31.69 -9.32 4.48
CA TRP A 376 -30.29 -9.73 4.34
C TRP A 376 -29.94 -10.84 5.32
N GLN A 377 -30.31 -10.74 6.59
CA GLN A 377 -30.07 -11.81 7.57
C GLN A 377 -30.71 -13.15 7.17
N VAL A 378 -31.92 -13.13 6.59
CA VAL A 378 -32.58 -14.35 6.11
C VAL A 378 -31.82 -14.94 4.93
N LYS A 379 -31.44 -14.10 3.95
CA LYS A 379 -30.69 -14.54 2.77
C LYS A 379 -29.30 -15.04 3.12
N LYS A 380 -28.57 -14.32 3.97
CA LYS A 380 -27.23 -14.70 4.41
C LYS A 380 -27.21 -16.07 5.09
N ARG A 381 -28.17 -16.35 5.98
CA ARG A 381 -28.30 -17.69 6.60
C ARG A 381 -28.54 -18.81 5.58
N ASP A 382 -29.35 -18.55 4.56
CA ASP A 382 -29.60 -19.52 3.48
C ASP A 382 -28.34 -19.78 2.65
N ILE A 383 -27.65 -18.70 2.28
CA ILE A 383 -26.39 -18.77 1.54
C ILE A 383 -25.31 -19.49 2.36
N ASP A 384 -25.16 -19.17 3.65
CA ASP A 384 -24.19 -19.80 4.54
C ASP A 384 -24.49 -21.30 4.72
N ALA A 385 -25.77 -21.68 4.81
CA ALA A 385 -26.17 -23.09 4.89
C ALA A 385 -25.80 -23.85 3.60
N ARG A 386 -26.06 -23.26 2.42
CA ARG A 386 -25.66 -23.84 1.12
C ARG A 386 -24.14 -23.91 0.98
N SER A 387 -23.44 -22.87 1.42
CA SER A 387 -21.97 -22.81 1.45
C SER A 387 -21.37 -23.95 2.25
N ARG A 388 -21.88 -24.17 3.47
CA ARG A 388 -21.41 -25.25 4.35
C ARG A 388 -21.65 -26.62 3.72
N ALA A 389 -22.85 -26.85 3.17
CA ALA A 389 -23.16 -28.12 2.51
C ALA A 389 -22.26 -28.39 1.28
N ALA A 390 -21.96 -27.35 0.48
CA ALA A 390 -21.05 -27.46 -0.65
C ALA A 390 -19.61 -27.75 -0.22
N TRP A 391 -19.15 -27.06 0.84
CA TRP A 391 -17.83 -27.28 1.42
C TRP A 391 -17.68 -28.70 1.98
N GLU A 392 -18.65 -29.18 2.75
CA GLU A 392 -18.63 -30.54 3.32
C GLU A 392 -18.60 -31.62 2.22
N LYS A 393 -19.29 -31.37 1.10
CA LYS A 393 -19.27 -32.26 -0.05
C LYS A 393 -17.89 -32.30 -0.72
N ASP A 394 -17.35 -31.13 -1.06
CA ASP A 394 -16.01 -30.99 -1.68
C ASP A 394 -14.92 -31.57 -0.78
N TYR A 395 -15.00 -31.33 0.53
CA TYR A 395 -14.06 -31.89 1.52
C TYR A 395 -14.07 -33.42 1.52
N LYS A 396 -15.25 -34.05 1.56
CA LYS A 396 -15.38 -35.51 1.51
C LYS A 396 -14.89 -36.11 0.20
N GLU A 397 -15.07 -35.40 -0.92
CA GLU A 397 -14.61 -35.84 -2.24
C GLU A 397 -13.07 -35.78 -2.34
N ARG A 398 -12.43 -34.77 -1.73
CA ARG A 398 -10.95 -34.63 -1.74
C ARG A 398 -10.23 -35.49 -0.72
N PHE A 399 -10.87 -35.81 0.39
CA PHE A 399 -10.28 -36.57 1.49
C PHE A 399 -11.16 -37.79 1.85
N PRO A 400 -11.24 -38.80 0.96
CA PRO A 400 -11.88 -40.08 1.30
C PRO A 400 -11.06 -40.81 2.38
N ASP A 401 -11.75 -41.40 3.36
CA ASP A 401 -11.19 -42.10 4.53
C ASP A 401 -10.14 -43.18 4.21
#